data_AF-A0A859D101-F1
#
_entry.id   AF-A0A859D101-F1
#
_cell.length_a   1.000
_cell.length_b   1.000
_cell.length_c   1.000
_cell.angle_alpha   90.00
_cell.angle_beta   90.00
_cell.angle_gamma   90.00
#
_symmetry.space_group_name_H-M   'P 1'
#
loop_
_entity.id
_entity.type
_entity.pdbx_description
1 polymer ?
#
loop_
_entity_poly.entity_id
_entity_poly.type
_entity_poly.pdbx_seq_one_letter_code
_entity_poly.pdbx_strand_id
1 'polypeptide(L)'
;MSHPIQLDEFYFVAPQLLKEEVAALKSKGFERIINNRPEAESDDQPLGESIRNATEALGMEYINNPIDLAKLSQEQVDLQGSALAENKKTLAFCRTGTRSSVLWVLLESGKGGDYNDLMSQVAGKGFDLSRCVVAMKPLLKN
;
A
#
# COMPACT_ATOMS: atom_id res chain seq x y z
N MET A 1 12.39 -12.64 3.89
CA MET A 1 11.94 -11.24 3.81
C MET A 1 11.64 -10.90 2.38
N SER A 2 10.38 -10.59 2.06
CA SER A 2 10.09 -9.92 0.78
C SER A 2 10.69 -8.53 0.83
N HIS A 3 11.48 -8.16 -0.18
CA HIS A 3 12.07 -6.82 -0.26
C HIS A 3 10.97 -5.81 -0.64
N PRO A 4 10.80 -4.69 0.09
CA PRO A 4 9.92 -3.61 -0.32
C PRO A 4 10.23 -3.15 -1.75
N ILE A 5 9.22 -3.10 -2.60
CA ILE A 5 9.36 -2.66 -3.99
C ILE A 5 9.03 -1.18 -4.06
N GLN A 6 10.00 -0.37 -4.47
CA GLN A 6 9.81 1.07 -4.62
C GLN A 6 8.91 1.37 -5.83
N LEU A 7 7.80 2.08 -5.63
CA LEU A 7 6.99 2.63 -6.74
C LEU A 7 7.28 4.11 -6.96
N ASP A 8 7.60 4.85 -5.89
CA ASP A 8 7.93 6.29 -5.91
C ASP A 8 9.04 6.60 -4.88
N GLU A 9 9.54 7.84 -4.83
CA GLU A 9 10.64 8.28 -3.96
C GLU A 9 10.42 7.87 -2.49
N PHE A 10 9.22 8.13 -1.95
CA PHE A 10 8.87 7.83 -0.55
C PHE A 10 7.85 6.70 -0.40
N TYR A 11 7.43 6.05 -1.49
CA TYR A 11 6.38 5.04 -1.47
C TYR A 11 6.85 3.67 -1.94
N PHE A 12 6.75 2.69 -1.04
CA PHE A 12 7.14 1.32 -1.27
C PHE A 12 5.95 0.39 -1.01
N VAL A 13 5.90 -0.71 -1.75
CA VAL A 13 4.86 -1.73 -1.61
C VAL A 13 5.45 -3.10 -1.29
N ALA A 14 4.68 -3.92 -0.56
CA ALA A 14 5.05 -5.30 -0.28
C ALA A 14 3.83 -6.23 -0.23
N PRO A 15 4.03 -7.56 -0.40
CA PRO A 15 3.07 -8.56 0.05
C PRO A 15 2.98 -8.55 1.58
N GLN A 16 2.32 -9.56 2.16
CA GLN A 16 2.08 -9.63 3.61
C GLN A 16 3.35 -9.37 4.43
N LEU A 17 3.27 -8.37 5.31
CA LEU A 17 4.32 -8.03 6.26
C LEU A 17 4.18 -8.86 7.53
N LEU A 18 5.30 -9.34 8.08
CA LEU A 18 5.35 -9.99 9.39
C LEU A 18 5.88 -9.03 10.46
N LYS A 19 5.46 -9.20 11.72
CA LYS A 19 5.89 -8.34 12.84
C LYS A 19 7.41 -8.34 13.02
N GLU A 20 8.07 -9.48 12.74
CA GLU A 20 9.52 -9.65 12.84
C GLU A 20 10.29 -8.81 11.81
N GLU A 21 9.64 -8.40 10.72
CA GLU A 21 10.27 -7.63 9.65
C GLU A 21 10.26 -6.12 9.94
N VAL A 22 9.46 -5.65 10.90
CA VAL A 22 9.28 -4.22 11.21
C VAL A 22 10.58 -3.57 11.66
N ALA A 23 11.38 -4.26 12.49
CA ALA A 23 12.69 -3.74 12.93
C ALA A 23 13.66 -3.53 11.76
N ALA A 24 13.63 -4.42 10.76
CA ALA A 24 14.45 -4.30 9.55
C ALA A 24 13.97 -3.17 8.62
N LEU A 25 12.69 -2.80 8.67
CA LEU A 25 12.18 -1.62 7.98
C LEU A 25 12.67 -0.34 8.68
N LYS A 26 12.58 -0.27 10.00
CA LYS A 26 13.07 0.88 10.77
C LYS A 26 14.55 1.16 10.50
N SER A 27 15.39 0.11 10.48
CA SER A 27 16.83 0.26 10.21
C SER A 27 17.14 0.73 8.78
N LYS A 28 16.20 0.54 7.84
CA LYS A 28 16.27 1.06 6.45
C LYS A 28 15.66 2.46 6.30
N GLY A 29 15.35 3.11 7.42
CA GLY A 29 14.81 4.46 7.47
C GLY A 29 13.33 4.57 7.14
N PHE A 30 12.57 3.46 7.17
CA PHE A 30 11.11 3.56 7.09
C PHE A 30 10.55 4.22 8.35
N GLU A 31 9.56 5.08 8.15
CA GLU A 31 8.93 5.88 9.20
C GLU A 31 7.45 5.54 9.36
N ARG A 32 6.83 4.95 8.33
CA ARG A 32 5.42 4.62 8.31
C ARG A 32 5.13 3.28 7.66
N ILE A 33 4.15 2.56 8.21
CA ILE A 33 3.54 1.38 7.63
C ILE A 33 2.04 1.63 7.41
N ILE A 34 1.53 1.29 6.23
CA ILE A 34 0.11 1.31 5.90
C ILE A 34 -0.35 -0.13 5.62
N ASN A 35 -1.32 -0.61 6.39
CA ASN A 35 -1.96 -1.90 6.14
C ASN A 35 -3.21 -1.72 5.27
N ASN A 36 -3.17 -2.24 4.05
CA ASN A 36 -4.29 -2.27 3.11
C ASN A 36 -5.01 -3.63 3.07
N ARG A 37 -4.65 -4.58 3.94
CA ARG A 37 -5.32 -5.88 4.09
C ARG A 37 -6.41 -5.80 5.18
N PRO A 38 -7.69 -6.03 4.85
CA PRO A 38 -8.73 -6.25 5.86
C PRO A 38 -8.36 -7.38 6.81
N GLU A 39 -8.78 -7.30 8.06
CA GLU A 39 -8.64 -8.40 9.03
C GLU A 39 -9.47 -9.62 8.62
N ALA A 40 -9.04 -10.81 9.06
CA ALA A 40 -9.70 -12.08 8.81
C ALA A 40 -9.99 -12.39 7.31
N GLU A 41 -9.12 -11.95 6.40
CA GLU A 41 -9.19 -12.28 4.97
C GLU A 41 -8.86 -13.76 4.70
N SER A 42 -8.00 -14.37 5.53
CA SER A 42 -7.68 -15.81 5.45
C SER A 42 -6.99 -16.33 6.72
N ASP A 43 -6.99 -17.65 6.90
CA ASP A 43 -6.45 -18.34 8.10
C ASP A 43 -4.94 -18.13 8.30
N ASP A 44 -4.19 -17.85 7.22
CA ASP A 44 -2.75 -17.57 7.24
C ASP A 44 -2.43 -16.09 7.54
N GLN A 45 -3.44 -15.26 7.77
CA GLN A 45 -3.25 -13.84 8.05
C GLN A 45 -2.70 -13.61 9.47
N PRO A 46 -1.54 -12.94 9.61
CA PRO A 46 -1.10 -12.43 10.90
C PRO A 46 -2.09 -11.37 11.42
N LEU A 47 -2.32 -11.33 12.73
CA LEU A 47 -3.12 -10.29 13.36
C LEU A 47 -2.52 -8.91 13.06
N GLY A 48 -3.28 -8.01 12.45
CA GLY A 48 -2.78 -6.65 12.14
C GLY A 48 -2.34 -5.89 13.38
N GLU A 49 -2.98 -6.14 14.53
CA GLU A 49 -2.61 -5.59 15.83
C GLU A 49 -1.16 -5.94 16.22
N SER A 50 -0.67 -7.14 15.87
CA SER A 50 0.70 -7.53 16.17
C SER A 50 1.74 -6.71 15.38
N ILE A 51 1.40 -6.37 14.14
CA ILE A 51 2.23 -5.53 13.27
C ILE A 51 2.15 -4.07 13.75
N ARG A 52 0.95 -3.59 14.10
CA ARG A 52 0.75 -2.27 14.70
C ARG A 52 1.62 -2.08 15.93
N ASN A 53 1.51 -2.98 16.90
CA ASN A 53 2.25 -2.88 18.16
C ASN A 53 3.76 -2.88 17.93
N ALA A 54 4.26 -3.72 17.02
CA ALA A 54 5.68 -3.74 16.65
C ALA A 54 6.15 -2.44 15.96
N THR A 55 5.27 -1.84 15.14
CA THR A 55 5.54 -0.57 14.44
C THR A 55 5.61 0.60 15.43
N GLU A 56 4.58 0.74 16.25
CA GLU A 56 4.45 1.85 17.20
C GLU A 56 5.52 1.76 18.31
N ALA A 57 5.90 0.54 18.75
CA ALA A 57 6.99 0.33 19.70
C ALA A 57 8.37 0.83 19.20
N LEU A 58 8.56 0.96 17.88
CA LEU A 58 9.77 1.51 17.27
C LEU A 58 9.65 3.00 16.90
N GLY A 59 8.58 3.66 17.36
CA GLY A 59 8.29 5.06 17.07
C GLY A 59 7.98 5.32 15.60
N MET A 60 7.48 4.32 14.87
CA MET A 60 6.97 4.47 13.52
C MET A 60 5.46 4.65 13.54
N GLU A 61 4.91 5.26 12.49
CA GLU A 61 3.48 5.39 12.30
C GLU A 61 2.88 4.12 11.71
N TYR A 62 1.71 3.72 12.24
CA TYR A 62 0.91 2.65 11.66
C TYR A 62 -0.47 3.18 11.26
N ILE A 63 -0.81 3.03 9.99
CA ILE A 63 -2.11 3.41 9.43
C ILE A 63 -2.83 2.15 8.97
N ASN A 64 -4.09 2.00 9.39
CA ASN A 64 -4.96 0.94 8.91
C ASN A 64 -5.90 1.53 7.85
N ASN A 65 -5.75 1.10 6.60
CA ASN A 65 -6.57 1.54 5.47
C ASN A 65 -7.05 0.29 4.68
N PRO A 66 -7.91 -0.55 5.28
CA PRO A 66 -8.29 -1.85 4.72
C PRO A 66 -9.07 -1.69 3.41
N ILE A 67 -8.69 -2.45 2.38
CA ILE A 67 -9.30 -2.34 1.06
C ILE A 67 -10.00 -3.63 0.65
N ASP A 68 -11.28 -3.50 0.38
CA ASP A 68 -12.07 -4.41 -0.44
C ASP A 68 -12.19 -3.81 -1.85
N LEU A 69 -11.57 -4.43 -2.85
CA LEU A 69 -11.58 -3.95 -4.22
C LEU A 69 -12.99 -3.91 -4.83
N ALA A 70 -13.93 -4.72 -4.34
CA ALA A 70 -15.31 -4.69 -4.82
C ALA A 70 -16.08 -3.46 -4.32
N LYS A 71 -15.58 -2.79 -3.27
CA LYS A 71 -16.19 -1.61 -2.64
C LYS A 71 -15.22 -0.44 -2.58
N LEU A 72 -14.16 -0.46 -3.39
CA LEU A 72 -13.14 0.57 -3.40
C LEU A 72 -13.80 1.93 -3.67
N SER A 73 -13.50 2.90 -2.83
CA SER A 73 -14.09 4.24 -2.89
C SER A 73 -13.03 5.32 -2.80
N GLN A 74 -13.45 6.57 -3.03
CA GLN A 74 -12.58 7.74 -2.89
C GLN A 74 -12.03 7.88 -1.46
N GLU A 75 -12.74 7.39 -0.44
CA GLU A 75 -12.30 7.44 0.96
C GLU A 75 -10.95 6.74 1.17
N GLN A 76 -10.77 5.53 0.63
CA GLN A 76 -9.51 4.78 0.79
C GLN A 76 -8.37 5.42 -0.01
N VAL A 77 -8.68 6.06 -1.14
CA VAL A 77 -7.72 6.84 -1.94
C VAL A 77 -7.28 8.07 -1.17
N ASP A 78 -8.22 8.83 -0.62
CA ASP A 78 -7.95 10.05 0.14
C ASP A 78 -7.17 9.75 1.42
N LEU A 79 -7.54 8.70 2.16
CA LEU A 79 -6.81 8.29 3.36
C LEU A 79 -5.35 7.94 3.04
N GLN A 80 -5.11 7.23 1.93
CA GLN A 80 -3.75 6.92 1.49
C GLN A 80 -3.01 8.18 1.04
N GLY A 81 -3.66 9.06 0.29
CA GLY A 81 -3.08 10.33 -0.15
C GLY A 81 -2.69 11.22 1.03
N SER A 82 -3.59 11.36 2.03
CA SER A 82 -3.32 12.10 3.26
C SER A 82 -2.19 11.50 4.06
N ALA A 83 -2.10 10.16 4.13
CA ALA A 83 -0.95 9.51 4.75
C ALA A 83 0.36 9.93 4.05
N LEU A 84 0.38 10.04 2.72
CA LEU A 84 1.58 10.39 1.96
C LEU A 84 1.85 11.90 1.84
N ALA A 85 1.03 12.76 2.44
CA ALA A 85 1.21 14.22 2.37
C ALA A 85 2.52 14.68 3.02
N GLU A 86 2.97 13.94 4.04
CA GLU A 86 4.29 14.09 4.63
C GLU A 86 5.22 13.08 3.95
N ASN A 87 6.32 13.55 3.34
CA ASN A 87 7.36 12.79 2.60
C ASN A 87 8.14 11.79 3.48
N LYS A 88 7.46 11.08 4.37
CA LYS A 88 7.98 10.03 5.22
C LYS A 88 8.11 8.76 4.40
N LYS A 89 9.24 8.07 4.55
CA LYS A 89 9.47 6.82 3.84
C LYS A 89 8.47 5.76 4.31
N THR A 90 7.55 5.42 3.41
CA THR A 90 6.32 4.67 3.74
C THR A 90 6.33 3.31 3.05
N LEU A 91 6.02 2.26 3.82
CA LEU A 91 5.68 0.94 3.29
C LEU A 91 4.16 0.75 3.34
N ALA A 92 3.53 0.49 2.20
CA ALA A 92 2.15 0.02 2.15
C ALA A 92 2.12 -1.47 1.79
N PHE A 93 1.36 -2.28 2.52
CA PHE A 93 1.25 -3.71 2.24
C PHE A 93 -0.20 -4.18 2.20
N CYS A 94 -0.42 -5.29 1.51
CA CYS A 94 -1.63 -6.09 1.67
C CYS A 94 -1.25 -7.58 1.60
N ARG A 95 -2.15 -8.47 1.15
CA ARG A 95 -1.77 -9.88 0.94
C ARG A 95 -0.66 -10.05 -0.11
N THR A 96 -0.80 -9.39 -1.27
CA THR A 96 0.08 -9.57 -2.44
C THR A 96 0.73 -8.27 -2.92
N GLY A 97 0.52 -7.15 -2.23
CA GLY A 97 0.91 -5.80 -2.68
C GLY A 97 -0.03 -5.14 -3.70
N THR A 98 -0.90 -5.92 -4.36
CA THR A 98 -1.83 -5.44 -5.41
C THR A 98 -2.69 -4.24 -5.00
N ARG A 99 -3.30 -4.26 -3.81
CA ARG A 99 -4.18 -3.17 -3.33
C ARG A 99 -3.41 -1.86 -3.10
N SER A 100 -2.20 -1.96 -2.57
CA SER A 100 -1.32 -0.81 -2.34
C SER A 100 -0.82 -0.20 -3.65
N SER A 101 -0.58 -1.04 -4.66
CA SER A 101 -0.26 -0.60 -6.02
C SER A 101 -1.47 0.04 -6.73
N VAL A 102 -2.68 -0.49 -6.55
CA VAL A 102 -3.93 0.12 -7.04
C VAL A 102 -4.08 1.56 -6.52
N LEU A 103 -3.92 1.76 -5.21
CA LEU A 103 -4.03 3.11 -4.63
C LEU A 103 -2.95 4.05 -5.16
N TRP A 104 -1.74 3.55 -5.37
CA TRP A 104 -0.67 4.35 -5.97
C TRP A 104 -1.02 4.81 -7.38
N VAL A 105 -1.50 3.91 -8.24
CA VAL A 105 -1.95 4.28 -9.60
C VAL A 105 -3.05 5.35 -9.54
N LEU A 106 -4.05 5.18 -8.67
CA LEU A 106 -5.14 6.15 -8.53
C LEU A 106 -4.64 7.54 -8.05
N LEU A 107 -3.71 7.56 -7.09
CA LEU A 107 -3.11 8.80 -6.59
C LEU A 107 -2.27 9.50 -7.66
N GLU A 108 -1.40 8.79 -8.35
CA GLU A 108 -0.54 9.37 -9.39
C GLU A 108 -1.33 9.80 -10.63
N SER A 109 -2.34 9.03 -11.06
CA SER A 109 -3.28 9.50 -12.09
C SER A 109 -4.01 10.77 -11.64
N GLY A 110 -4.39 10.86 -10.36
CA GLY A 110 -4.99 12.06 -9.79
C GLY A 110 -4.07 13.29 -9.75
N LYS A 111 -2.75 13.09 -9.85
CA LYS A 111 -1.72 14.14 -10.00
C LYS A 111 -1.39 14.47 -11.46
N GLY A 112 -2.06 13.82 -12.43
CA GLY A 112 -1.87 14.04 -13.86
C GLY A 112 -0.95 13.02 -14.55
N GLY A 113 -0.56 11.93 -13.88
CA GLY A 113 0.18 10.85 -14.50
C GLY A 113 -0.67 10.05 -15.51
N ASP A 114 -0.07 9.65 -16.63
CA ASP A 114 -0.76 8.83 -17.62
C ASP A 114 -1.08 7.44 -17.06
N TYR A 115 -2.36 7.06 -17.11
CA TYR A 115 -2.84 5.81 -16.53
C TYR A 115 -2.15 4.57 -17.13
N ASN A 116 -1.89 4.55 -18.44
CA ASN A 116 -1.28 3.39 -19.09
C ASN A 116 0.20 3.26 -18.72
N ASP A 117 0.91 4.38 -18.60
CA ASP A 117 2.30 4.39 -18.13
C ASP A 117 2.40 3.91 -16.67
N LEU A 118 1.52 4.39 -15.80
CA LEU A 118 1.47 3.97 -14.39
C LEU A 118 1.14 2.47 -14.24
N MET A 119 0.18 1.98 -15.02
CA MET A 119 -0.16 0.55 -15.09
C MET A 119 1.03 -0.30 -15.58
N SER A 120 1.77 0.19 -16.58
CA SER A 120 2.96 -0.47 -17.11
C SER A 120 4.10 -0.49 -16.08
N GLN A 121 4.26 0.60 -15.31
CA GLN A 121 5.27 0.71 -14.26
C GLN A 121 5.05 -0.29 -13.13
N VAL A 122 3.82 -0.43 -12.63
CA VAL A 122 3.52 -1.40 -11.57
C VAL A 122 3.60 -2.84 -12.08
N ALA A 123 3.17 -3.10 -13.32
CA ALA A 123 3.29 -4.41 -13.96
C ALA A 123 4.77 -4.82 -14.14
N GLY A 124 5.63 -3.90 -14.60
CA GLY A 124 7.07 -4.12 -14.72
C GLY A 124 7.77 -4.38 -13.39
N LYS A 125 7.13 -4.05 -12.27
CA LYS A 125 7.58 -4.32 -10.90
C LYS A 125 6.93 -5.56 -10.27
N GLY A 126 6.16 -6.33 -11.05
CA GLY A 126 5.58 -7.61 -10.64
C GLY A 126 4.15 -7.53 -10.10
N PHE A 127 3.47 -6.39 -10.22
CA PHE A 127 2.08 -6.22 -9.80
C PHE A 127 1.16 -6.11 -11.01
N ASP A 128 0.59 -7.23 -11.44
CA ASP A 128 -0.44 -7.24 -12.48
C ASP A 128 -1.78 -6.73 -11.91
N LEU A 129 -2.21 -5.56 -12.39
CA LEU A 129 -3.46 -4.91 -11.99
C LEU A 129 -4.60 -5.13 -12.99
N SER A 130 -4.44 -5.98 -14.01
CA SER A 130 -5.45 -6.25 -15.05
C SER A 130 -6.83 -6.60 -14.46
N ARG A 131 -6.85 -7.37 -13.37
CA ARG A 131 -8.09 -7.76 -12.66
C ARG A 131 -8.69 -6.66 -11.79
N CYS A 132 -7.97 -5.56 -11.57
CA CYS A 132 -8.40 -4.44 -10.74
C CYS A 132 -8.95 -3.27 -11.57
N VAL A 133 -8.85 -3.31 -12.90
CA VAL A 133 -9.25 -2.22 -13.80
C VAL A 133 -10.70 -1.79 -13.58
N VAL A 134 -11.61 -2.75 -13.41
CA VAL A 134 -13.04 -2.46 -13.17
C VAL A 134 -13.24 -1.69 -11.86
N ALA A 135 -12.47 -2.01 -10.81
CA ALA A 135 -12.54 -1.33 -9.53
C ALA A 135 -11.95 0.09 -9.57
N MET A 136 -10.89 0.30 -10.38
CA MET A 136 -10.23 1.60 -10.50
C MET A 136 -11.00 2.59 -11.37
N LYS A 137 -11.66 2.11 -12.42
CA LYS A 137 -12.29 2.96 -13.45
C LYS A 137 -13.20 4.08 -12.89
N PRO A 138 -14.06 3.86 -11.88
CA PRO A 138 -14.91 4.91 -11.33
C PRO A 138 -14.15 6.03 -10.59
N LEU A 139 -12.88 5.78 -10.22
CA LEU A 139 -12.05 6.67 -9.42
C LEU A 139 -10.94 7.36 -10.23
N LEU A 140 -10.78 6.99 -11.50
CA LEU A 140 -9.90 7.72 -12.41
C LEU A 140 -10.53 9.08 -12.72
N LYS A 141 -9.80 10.16 -12.44
CA LYS A 141 -10.22 11.51 -12.80
C LYS A 141 -10.07 11.69 -14.31
N ASN A 142 -11.10 12.23 -14.94
CA ASN A 142 -11.10 12.57 -16.38
C ASN A 142 -10.24 13.81 -16.65
#